data_AF-A0A7K2J7H6-F1
#
_entry.id   AF-A0A7K2J7H6-F1
#
_cell.length_a   1.000
_cell.length_b   1.000
_cell.length_c   1.000
_cell.angle_alpha   90.00
_cell.angle_beta   90.00
_cell.angle_gamma   90.00
#
_symmetry.space_group_name_H-M   'P 1'
#
loop_
_entity.id
_entity.type
_entity.pdbx_description
1 polymer ?
#
loop_
_entity_poly.entity_id
_entity_poly.type
_entity_poly.pdbx_seq_one_letter_code
_entity_poly.pdbx_strand_id
1 'polypeptide(L)'
;MRTRDTGGGLWPAELFPPRLERTGRRLVSALAAGVGADGAVREPCGSRVLESVLTAALLERTGVSPGHPPGGAARDAGAAVRGFLRSRTAAGAVEGVEGVLAGAVLDRRALAPADLGVDEVTGTAPDFTVVRKRALVHAFAAAVDERFLPCWDEAAFSPAGLHSWAAVQVTASKVILAKATGNTARISDEDVRLLLDTQGRPHLWEGNVLIHLSVLHALSGLPGTGRTVREGLRRALAHQRPDGGLPFVTDTDTWCTATAGSPWRLRGPRRRCWTGSRPTWWSGSCRAVAGPTPISRARRMSTTPPSPCSSSTPWTPCASRSPSHGGSARCSRWRRRTAGFPPMWPVRPPKPV
;
A
#
# COMPACT_ATOMS: atom_id res chain seq x y z
N MET A 1 -16.87 -50.86 24.91
CA MET A 1 -15.59 -50.24 24.50
C MET A 1 -15.71 -48.74 24.78
N ARG A 2 -14.96 -48.17 25.74
CA ARG A 2 -14.99 -46.73 26.05
C ARG A 2 -13.78 -46.05 25.40
N THR A 3 -14.00 -44.93 24.70
CA THR A 3 -12.92 -44.07 24.21
C THR A 3 -12.18 -43.45 25.39
N ARG A 4 -10.84 -43.43 25.34
CA ARG A 4 -10.03 -42.67 26.30
C ARG A 4 -10.06 -41.20 25.90
N ASP A 5 -10.33 -40.34 26.87
CA ASP A 5 -10.30 -38.89 26.70
C ASP A 5 -8.84 -38.43 26.54
N THR A 6 -8.43 -38.05 25.33
CA THR A 6 -7.09 -37.51 25.06
C THR A 6 -7.01 -36.05 25.49
N GLY A 7 -7.11 -35.84 26.80
CA GLY A 7 -6.98 -34.52 27.43
C GLY A 7 -5.67 -33.86 27.03
N GLY A 8 -5.76 -32.84 26.17
CA GLY A 8 -4.60 -32.09 25.69
C GLY A 8 -3.86 -31.46 26.86
N GLY A 9 -2.64 -31.95 27.13
CA GLY A 9 -1.86 -31.56 28.29
C GLY A 9 -1.67 -30.04 28.36
N LEU A 10 -1.95 -29.48 29.54
CA LEU A 10 -1.57 -28.10 29.84
C LEU A 10 -0.03 -27.99 29.76
N TRP A 11 0.46 -26.93 29.12
CA TRP A 11 1.90 -26.70 28.98
C TRP A 11 2.55 -26.60 30.37
N PRO A 12 3.70 -27.27 30.61
CA PRO A 12 4.39 -27.23 31.89
C PRO A 12 4.63 -25.81 32.39
N ALA A 13 4.32 -25.56 33.66
CA ALA A 13 4.36 -24.22 34.26
C ALA A 13 5.76 -23.58 34.15
N GLU A 14 6.80 -24.40 34.22
CA GLU A 14 8.22 -24.05 34.10
C GLU A 14 8.60 -23.41 32.75
N LEU A 15 7.82 -23.65 31.69
CA LEU A 15 8.05 -23.05 30.37
C LEU A 15 7.51 -21.61 30.26
N PHE A 16 6.76 -21.13 31.25
CA PHE A 16 6.19 -19.78 31.24
C PHE A 16 7.10 -18.77 31.97
N PRO A 17 7.40 -17.60 31.36
CA PRO A 17 8.19 -16.58 32.04
C PRO A 17 7.56 -16.15 33.38
N PRO A 18 8.34 -15.96 34.47
CA PRO A 18 7.79 -15.64 35.80
C PRO A 18 6.91 -14.37 35.89
N ARG A 19 6.98 -13.49 34.88
CA ARG A 19 6.15 -12.28 34.79
C ARG A 19 4.84 -12.49 34.01
N LEU A 20 4.62 -13.64 33.38
CA LEU A 20 3.51 -13.88 32.43
C LEU A 20 2.13 -13.66 33.07
N GLU A 21 1.91 -14.16 34.29
CA GLU A 21 0.69 -13.93 35.08
C GLU A 21 0.39 -12.43 35.25
N ARG A 22 1.37 -11.67 35.75
CA ARG A 22 1.24 -10.22 36.03
C ARG A 22 1.04 -9.44 34.74
N THR A 23 1.75 -9.79 33.67
CA THR A 23 1.59 -9.19 32.34
C THR A 23 0.22 -9.51 31.74
N GLY A 24 -0.25 -10.75 31.89
CA GLY A 24 -1.58 -11.19 31.43
C GLY A 24 -2.71 -10.46 32.16
N ARG A 25 -2.64 -10.32 33.49
CA ARG A 25 -3.63 -9.55 34.27
C ARG A 25 -3.64 -8.06 33.85
N ARG A 26 -2.47 -7.46 33.59
CA ARG A 26 -2.36 -6.09 33.05
C ARG A 26 -2.96 -5.97 31.64
N LEU A 27 -2.68 -6.91 30.75
CA LEU A 27 -3.23 -6.93 29.39
C LEU A 27 -4.76 -7.06 29.39
N VAL A 28 -5.31 -7.98 30.20
CA VAL A 28 -6.77 -8.14 30.35
C VAL A 28 -7.41 -6.87 30.91
N SER A 29 -6.79 -6.22 31.90
CA SER A 29 -7.30 -4.95 32.46
C SER A 29 -7.26 -3.81 31.44
N ALA A 30 -6.19 -3.70 30.64
CA ALA A 30 -6.07 -2.69 29.60
C ALA A 30 -7.09 -2.91 28.47
N LEU A 31 -7.26 -4.16 28.01
CA LEU A 31 -8.26 -4.52 27.01
C LEU A 31 -9.69 -4.24 27.52
N ALA A 32 -10.00 -4.58 28.78
CA ALA A 32 -11.30 -4.33 29.38
C ALA A 32 -11.61 -2.82 29.50
N ALA A 33 -10.60 -1.98 29.79
CA ALA A 33 -10.76 -0.53 29.82
C ALA A 33 -10.96 0.10 28.42
N GLY A 34 -10.59 -0.61 27.35
CA GLY A 34 -10.83 -0.20 25.95
C GLY A 34 -12.15 -0.70 25.35
N VAL A 35 -13.00 -1.39 26.13
CA VAL A 35 -14.33 -1.84 25.68
C VAL A 35 -15.34 -0.70 25.85
N GLY A 36 -15.95 -0.26 24.74
CA GLY A 36 -17.05 0.69 24.74
C GLY A 36 -18.35 0.12 25.30
N ALA A 37 -19.33 0.98 25.57
CA ALA A 37 -20.64 0.57 26.09
C ALA A 37 -21.44 -0.34 25.14
N ASP A 38 -21.05 -0.38 23.86
CA ASP A 38 -21.56 -1.26 22.81
C ASP A 38 -20.85 -2.64 22.75
N GLY A 39 -19.84 -2.86 23.61
CA GLY A 39 -19.02 -4.06 23.63
C GLY A 39 -17.88 -4.08 22.61
N ALA A 40 -17.67 -3.01 21.83
CA ALA A 40 -16.59 -2.93 20.86
C ALA A 40 -15.28 -2.47 21.53
N VAL A 41 -14.16 -3.13 21.21
CA VAL A 41 -12.82 -2.63 21.55
C VAL A 41 -12.42 -1.59 20.53
N ARG A 42 -12.30 -0.33 20.98
CA ARG A 42 -12.04 0.83 20.12
C ARG A 42 -10.55 1.15 20.10
N GLU A 43 -9.93 1.08 18.93
CA GLU A 43 -8.50 1.39 18.73
C GLU A 43 -8.32 2.09 17.37
N PRO A 44 -8.02 3.41 17.37
CA PRO A 44 -7.90 4.17 16.14
C PRO A 44 -6.65 3.75 15.38
N CYS A 45 -6.78 3.44 14.08
CA CYS A 45 -5.62 3.22 13.23
C CYS A 45 -4.70 4.46 13.28
N GLY A 46 -3.44 4.27 13.65
CA GLY A 46 -2.45 5.36 13.72
C GLY A 46 -2.02 5.86 12.34
N SER A 47 -1.44 7.06 12.30
CA SER A 47 -0.95 7.67 11.06
C SER A 47 0.21 6.89 10.43
N ARG A 48 0.24 6.88 9.09
CA ARG A 48 1.29 6.26 8.28
C ARG A 48 1.83 7.23 7.24
N VAL A 49 3.06 6.96 6.79
CA VAL A 49 3.78 7.83 5.87
C VAL A 49 3.20 7.77 4.47
N LEU A 50 2.94 6.58 3.91
CA LEU A 50 2.45 6.41 2.54
C LEU A 50 1.15 7.19 2.26
N GLU A 51 0.15 7.04 3.12
CA GLU A 51 -1.15 7.70 3.00
C GLU A 51 -1.03 9.23 3.21
N SER A 52 -0.13 9.66 4.10
CA SER A 52 0.21 11.07 4.30
C SER A 52 0.93 11.69 3.09
N VAL A 53 1.89 10.97 2.49
CA VAL A 53 2.61 11.31 1.26
C VAL A 53 1.64 11.49 0.10
N LEU A 54 0.77 10.49 -0.14
CA LEU A 54 -0.23 10.53 -1.20
C LEU A 54 -1.24 11.68 -1.00
N THR A 55 -1.61 11.98 0.25
CA THR A 55 -2.47 13.12 0.58
C THR A 55 -1.79 14.46 0.28
N ALA A 56 -0.52 14.63 0.67
CA ALA A 56 0.24 15.84 0.42
C ALA A 56 0.49 16.11 -1.08
N ALA A 57 0.78 15.06 -1.86
CA ALA A 57 0.92 15.16 -3.31
C ALA A 57 -0.40 15.55 -4.00
N LEU A 58 -1.53 15.00 -3.55
CA LEU A 58 -2.85 15.34 -4.09
C LEU A 58 -3.31 16.76 -3.70
N LEU A 59 -3.00 17.21 -2.47
CA LEU A 59 -3.21 18.59 -2.03
C LEU A 59 -2.41 19.59 -2.88
N GLU A 60 -1.14 19.30 -3.15
CA GLU A 60 -0.30 20.13 -4.01
C GLU A 60 -0.86 20.20 -5.44
N ARG A 61 -1.24 19.06 -6.03
CA ARG A 61 -1.81 19.00 -7.38
C ARG A 61 -3.15 19.73 -7.51
N THR A 62 -4.05 19.54 -6.54
CA THR A 62 -5.38 20.16 -6.58
C THR A 62 -5.36 21.64 -6.21
N GLY A 63 -4.46 22.07 -5.33
CA GLY A 63 -4.27 23.46 -4.92
C GLY A 63 -3.60 24.37 -5.97
N VAL A 64 -3.09 23.81 -7.06
CA VAL A 64 -2.51 24.54 -8.21
C VAL A 64 -3.57 24.88 -9.29
N SER A 65 -4.84 24.55 -9.05
CA SER A 65 -5.97 24.88 -9.95
C SER A 65 -6.04 26.38 -10.29
N PRO A 66 -5.92 26.79 -11.57
CA PRO A 66 -5.98 28.20 -11.96
C PRO A 66 -7.26 28.89 -11.49
N GLY A 67 -7.11 30.09 -10.91
CA GLY A 67 -8.21 30.95 -10.47
C GLY A 67 -8.88 30.58 -9.13
N HIS A 68 -8.49 29.48 -8.47
CA HIS A 68 -9.05 29.09 -7.16
C HIS A 68 -7.94 28.79 -6.14
N PRO A 69 -7.56 29.74 -5.27
CA PRO A 69 -6.62 29.45 -4.18
C PRO A 69 -7.21 28.43 -3.21
N PRO A 70 -6.40 27.51 -2.65
CA PRO A 70 -6.89 26.56 -1.64
C PRO A 70 -7.34 27.31 -0.38
N GLY A 71 -8.59 27.10 0.03
CA GLY A 71 -9.15 27.69 1.25
C GLY A 71 -8.38 27.26 2.50
N GLY A 72 -8.37 28.12 3.53
CA GLY A 72 -7.51 28.02 4.71
C GLY A 72 -7.35 26.60 5.26
N ALA A 73 -8.45 25.95 5.64
CA ALA A 73 -8.44 24.59 6.20
C ALA A 73 -7.71 23.54 5.34
N ALA A 74 -7.71 23.64 4.00
CA ALA A 74 -6.95 22.74 3.13
C ALA A 74 -5.44 23.05 3.12
N ARG A 75 -5.07 24.34 3.26
CA ARG A 75 -3.70 24.80 3.44
C ARG A 75 -3.15 24.33 4.79
N ASP A 76 -3.94 24.48 5.85
CA ASP A 76 -3.57 24.13 7.22
C ASP A 76 -3.43 22.61 7.39
N ALA A 77 -4.39 21.84 6.86
CA ALA A 77 -4.29 20.38 6.77
C ALA A 77 -3.03 19.95 6.02
N GLY A 78 -2.70 20.57 4.89
CA GLY A 78 -1.47 20.30 4.13
C GLY A 78 -0.18 20.65 4.87
N ALA A 79 -0.19 21.73 5.65
CA ALA A 79 0.93 22.10 6.52
C ALA A 79 1.12 21.07 7.66
N ALA A 80 0.02 20.58 8.24
CA ALA A 80 0.04 19.52 9.26
C ALA A 80 0.53 18.18 8.70
N VAL A 81 0.09 17.75 7.50
CA VAL A 81 0.61 16.54 6.82
C VAL A 81 2.12 16.68 6.56
N ARG A 82 2.58 17.83 6.08
CA ARG A 82 4.03 18.08 5.90
C ARG A 82 4.77 18.21 7.24
N GLY A 83 4.10 18.55 8.33
CA GLY A 83 4.63 18.50 9.70
C GLY A 83 4.88 17.05 10.15
N PHE A 84 3.86 16.20 10.05
CA PHE A 84 3.95 14.76 10.30
C PHE A 84 5.12 14.12 9.54
N LEU A 85 5.18 14.32 8.21
CA LEU A 85 6.23 13.75 7.37
C LEU A 85 7.63 14.18 7.82
N ARG A 86 7.87 15.48 8.06
CA ARG A 86 9.15 15.99 8.58
C ARG A 86 9.52 15.37 9.93
N SER A 87 8.56 15.27 10.86
CA SER A 87 8.78 14.66 12.17
C SER A 87 9.19 13.19 12.07
N ARG A 88 8.48 12.42 11.24
CA ARG A 88 8.78 11.00 11.00
C ARG A 88 10.15 10.79 10.36
N THR A 89 10.50 11.57 9.35
CA THR A 89 11.83 11.51 8.69
C THR A 89 12.95 11.94 9.63
N ALA A 90 12.79 13.04 10.37
CA ALA A 90 13.80 13.53 11.32
C ALA A 90 14.05 12.57 12.50
N ALA A 91 13.05 11.77 12.87
CA ALA A 91 13.20 10.71 13.88
C ALA A 91 13.91 9.45 13.36
N GLY A 92 14.34 9.41 12.09
CA GLY A 92 14.91 8.21 11.46
C GLY A 92 13.91 7.05 11.34
N ALA A 93 12.61 7.33 11.46
CA ALA A 93 11.57 6.33 11.67
C ALA A 93 10.80 5.99 10.39
N VAL A 94 11.48 6.10 9.24
CA VAL A 94 10.99 5.85 7.87
C VAL A 94 12.16 5.43 6.98
N GLU A 95 12.03 4.30 6.29
CA GLU A 95 13.07 3.71 5.42
C GLU A 95 12.44 3.25 4.09
N GLY A 96 13.27 2.86 3.11
CA GLY A 96 12.85 2.33 1.81
C GLY A 96 11.89 3.25 1.04
N VAL A 97 10.93 2.66 0.30
CA VAL A 97 9.91 3.37 -0.49
C VAL A 97 9.25 4.52 0.28
N GLU A 98 8.79 4.31 1.52
CA GLU A 98 8.08 5.35 2.27
C GLU A 98 8.97 6.57 2.55
N GLY A 99 10.26 6.36 2.83
CA GLY A 99 11.23 7.44 3.04
C GLY A 99 11.58 8.18 1.75
N VAL A 100 11.78 7.42 0.66
CA VAL A 100 12.10 7.92 -0.68
C VAL A 100 10.98 8.82 -1.21
N LEU A 101 9.72 8.40 -1.07
CA LEU A 101 8.54 9.17 -1.46
C LEU A 101 8.27 10.35 -0.51
N ALA A 102 8.55 10.22 0.79
CA ALA A 102 8.44 11.33 1.74
C ALA A 102 9.41 12.48 1.41
N GLY A 103 10.68 12.16 1.10
CA GLY A 103 11.65 13.16 0.62
C GLY A 103 11.21 13.80 -0.70
N ALA A 104 10.65 13.02 -1.64
CA ALA A 104 10.12 13.58 -2.89
C ALA A 104 9.01 14.62 -2.67
N VAL A 105 8.07 14.36 -1.75
CA VAL A 105 7.03 15.33 -1.37
C VAL A 105 7.62 16.54 -0.64
N LEU A 106 8.51 16.33 0.33
CA LEU A 106 9.04 17.40 1.18
C LEU A 106 9.98 18.34 0.42
N ASP A 107 10.92 17.79 -0.35
CA ASP A 107 11.99 18.53 -1.02
C ASP A 107 11.61 18.92 -2.46
N ARG A 108 10.45 18.46 -2.97
CA ARG A 108 9.99 18.60 -4.37
C ARG A 108 10.95 18.03 -5.43
N ARG A 109 11.91 17.20 -5.01
CA ARG A 109 12.86 16.49 -5.89
C ARG A 109 12.11 15.55 -6.84
N ALA A 110 12.66 15.34 -8.03
CA ALA A 110 12.14 14.32 -8.95
C ALA A 110 12.46 12.91 -8.43
N LEU A 111 11.63 11.93 -8.79
CA LEU A 111 11.84 10.51 -8.46
C LEU A 111 12.54 9.78 -9.62
N ALA A 112 13.58 9.00 -9.29
CA ALA A 112 14.18 8.03 -10.22
C ALA A 112 13.76 6.59 -9.85
N PRO A 113 13.56 5.68 -10.83
CA PRO A 113 13.21 4.29 -10.53
C PRO A 113 14.23 3.54 -9.67
N ALA A 114 15.50 3.93 -9.74
CA ALA A 114 16.59 3.35 -8.94
C ALA A 114 16.47 3.69 -7.44
N ASP A 115 15.94 4.87 -7.09
CA ASP A 115 15.81 5.31 -5.69
C ASP A 115 14.82 4.44 -4.90
N LEU A 116 13.83 3.83 -5.57
CA LEU A 116 12.64 3.28 -4.93
C LEU A 116 12.87 1.98 -4.16
N GLY A 117 14.03 1.31 -4.25
CA GLY A 117 14.27 0.03 -3.56
C GLY A 117 13.26 -1.06 -3.93
N VAL A 118 12.70 -1.00 -5.14
CA VAL A 118 11.55 -1.83 -5.58
C VAL A 118 11.83 -3.32 -5.38
N ASP A 119 13.06 -3.72 -5.66
CA ASP A 119 13.52 -5.11 -5.60
C ASP A 119 13.55 -5.63 -4.15
N GLU A 120 13.75 -4.76 -3.15
CA GLU A 120 13.66 -5.11 -1.71
C GLU A 120 12.21 -5.40 -1.31
N VAL A 121 11.27 -4.57 -1.79
CA VAL A 121 9.82 -4.74 -1.55
C VAL A 121 9.27 -6.00 -2.23
N THR A 122 9.81 -6.35 -3.41
CA THR A 122 9.41 -7.59 -4.10
C THR A 122 10.17 -8.84 -3.63
N GLY A 123 11.41 -8.73 -3.15
CA GLY A 123 12.24 -9.88 -2.73
C GLY A 123 11.72 -10.62 -1.50
N THR A 124 10.75 -10.04 -0.77
CA THR A 124 10.02 -10.68 0.34
C THR A 124 8.61 -11.14 -0.03
N ALA A 125 8.22 -11.03 -1.31
CA ALA A 125 6.88 -11.31 -1.80
C ALA A 125 6.78 -12.72 -2.42
N PRO A 126 5.66 -13.44 -2.22
CA PRO A 126 5.36 -14.61 -3.03
C PRO A 126 5.25 -14.25 -4.52
N ASP A 127 5.82 -15.06 -5.40
CA ASP A 127 6.01 -14.79 -6.85
C ASP A 127 4.75 -14.26 -7.54
N PHE A 128 3.59 -14.88 -7.28
CA PHE A 128 2.28 -14.49 -7.84
C PHE A 128 1.80 -13.08 -7.43
N THR A 129 2.50 -12.41 -6.51
CA THR A 129 2.25 -11.02 -6.11
C THR A 129 3.35 -10.04 -6.56
N VAL A 130 4.55 -10.53 -6.92
CA VAL A 130 5.73 -9.69 -7.26
C VAL A 130 5.39 -8.64 -8.32
N VAL A 131 4.81 -9.08 -9.43
CA VAL A 131 4.43 -8.21 -10.57
C VAL A 131 3.44 -7.12 -10.15
N ARG A 132 2.42 -7.48 -9.35
CA ARG A 132 1.42 -6.53 -8.83
C ARG A 132 2.03 -5.54 -7.83
N LYS A 133 2.93 -5.99 -6.94
CA LYS A 133 3.63 -5.10 -5.99
C LYS A 133 4.56 -4.12 -6.70
N ARG A 134 5.29 -4.56 -7.73
CA ARG A 134 6.13 -3.69 -8.57
C ARG A 134 5.32 -2.58 -9.22
N ALA A 135 4.21 -2.93 -9.88
CA ALA A 135 3.30 -1.95 -10.47
C ALA A 135 2.71 -1.00 -9.42
N LEU A 136 2.35 -1.49 -8.22
CA LEU A 136 1.81 -0.67 -7.13
C LEU A 136 2.83 0.36 -6.61
N VAL A 137 4.09 -0.02 -6.38
CA VAL A 137 5.16 0.91 -5.96
C VAL A 137 5.41 1.97 -7.04
N HIS A 138 5.45 1.57 -8.31
CA HIS A 138 5.59 2.51 -9.43
C HIS A 138 4.37 3.43 -9.58
N ALA A 139 3.16 2.96 -9.29
CA ALA A 139 1.95 3.79 -9.27
C ALA A 139 2.00 4.82 -8.13
N PHE A 140 2.51 4.46 -6.94
CA PHE A 140 2.72 5.44 -5.86
C PHE A 140 3.80 6.48 -6.20
N ALA A 141 4.88 6.08 -6.88
CA ALA A 141 5.88 7.02 -7.38
C ALA A 141 5.31 8.00 -8.41
N ALA A 142 4.57 7.51 -9.41
CA ALA A 142 3.84 8.33 -10.38
C ALA A 142 2.71 9.19 -9.76
N ALA A 143 2.13 8.74 -8.65
CA ALA A 143 1.16 9.50 -7.86
C ALA A 143 1.82 10.63 -7.04
N VAL A 144 3.12 10.55 -6.75
CA VAL A 144 3.88 11.60 -6.08
C VAL A 144 4.50 12.58 -7.08
N ASP A 145 5.17 12.07 -8.12
CA ASP A 145 5.86 12.85 -9.14
C ASP A 145 5.34 12.48 -10.55
N GLU A 146 4.60 13.37 -11.20
CA GLU A 146 4.03 13.13 -12.53
C GLU A 146 5.11 13.06 -13.65
N ARG A 147 6.36 13.39 -13.33
CA ARG A 147 7.53 13.22 -14.22
C ARG A 147 8.18 11.84 -14.08
N PHE A 148 7.78 11.04 -13.09
CA PHE A 148 8.29 9.68 -12.92
C PHE A 148 7.93 8.83 -14.13
N LEU A 149 8.93 8.14 -14.71
CA LEU A 149 8.73 7.25 -15.85
C LEU A 149 8.65 5.79 -15.35
N PRO A 150 7.44 5.24 -15.12
CA PRO A 150 7.30 3.87 -14.67
C PRO A 150 7.56 2.86 -15.79
N CYS A 151 8.02 1.67 -15.39
CA CYS A 151 7.93 0.45 -16.20
C CYS A 151 6.98 -0.54 -15.49
N TRP A 152 6.10 -1.22 -16.21
CA TRP A 152 5.22 -2.24 -15.64
C TRP A 152 5.02 -3.40 -16.62
N ASP A 153 4.51 -4.51 -16.09
CA ASP A 153 4.00 -5.64 -16.86
C ASP A 153 2.46 -5.61 -16.80
N GLU A 154 1.81 -5.70 -17.95
CA GLU A 154 0.34 -5.64 -18.07
C GLU A 154 -0.35 -6.77 -17.30
N ALA A 155 0.34 -7.90 -17.05
CA ALA A 155 -0.16 -8.98 -16.19
C ALA A 155 -0.45 -8.52 -14.75
N ALA A 156 0.14 -7.41 -14.30
CA ALA A 156 -0.21 -6.78 -13.02
C ALA A 156 -1.71 -6.43 -12.94
N PHE A 157 -2.34 -6.10 -14.06
CA PHE A 157 -3.68 -5.51 -14.11
C PHE A 157 -4.82 -6.51 -14.28
N SER A 158 -4.53 -7.82 -14.32
CA SER A 158 -5.59 -8.84 -14.36
C SER A 158 -6.41 -8.82 -13.05
N PRO A 159 -7.73 -8.59 -13.10
CA PRO A 159 -8.60 -8.62 -11.92
C PRO A 159 -9.02 -10.06 -11.54
N ALA A 160 -8.64 -11.06 -12.34
CA ALA A 160 -9.05 -12.45 -12.13
C ALA A 160 -8.61 -12.97 -10.75
N GLY A 161 -9.56 -13.53 -10.01
CA GLY A 161 -9.35 -14.07 -8.65
C GLY A 161 -9.13 -13.01 -7.55
N LEU A 162 -9.33 -11.72 -7.83
CA LEU A 162 -9.17 -10.66 -6.83
C LEU A 162 -10.48 -10.39 -6.06
N HIS A 163 -10.33 -10.03 -4.77
CA HIS A 163 -11.40 -9.42 -3.97
C HIS A 163 -11.68 -7.99 -4.47
N SER A 164 -12.88 -7.47 -4.20
CA SER A 164 -13.31 -6.08 -4.53
C SER A 164 -12.19 -5.04 -4.39
N TRP A 165 -11.62 -4.93 -3.19
CA TRP A 165 -10.60 -3.95 -2.84
C TRP A 165 -9.30 -4.11 -3.65
N ALA A 166 -8.92 -5.36 -3.95
CA ALA A 166 -7.73 -5.65 -4.71
C ALA A 166 -7.92 -5.34 -6.20
N ALA A 167 -9.13 -5.59 -6.75
CA ALA A 167 -9.49 -5.17 -8.11
C ALA A 167 -9.46 -3.64 -8.23
N VAL A 168 -10.11 -2.91 -7.32
CA VAL A 168 -10.10 -1.43 -7.31
C VAL A 168 -8.68 -0.86 -7.19
N GLN A 169 -7.86 -1.40 -6.28
CA GLN A 169 -6.47 -0.95 -6.11
C GLN A 169 -5.63 -1.19 -7.38
N VAL A 170 -5.83 -2.32 -8.06
CA VAL A 170 -5.14 -2.68 -9.30
C VAL A 170 -5.59 -1.81 -10.47
N THR A 171 -6.90 -1.55 -10.61
CA THR A 171 -7.45 -0.59 -11.60
C THR A 171 -6.95 0.83 -11.34
N ALA A 172 -6.88 1.29 -10.08
CA ALA A 172 -6.31 2.59 -9.76
C ALA A 172 -4.84 2.69 -10.18
N SER A 173 -4.03 1.66 -9.90
CA SER A 173 -2.63 1.59 -10.34
C SER A 173 -2.50 1.62 -11.87
N LYS A 174 -3.31 0.83 -12.59
CA LYS A 174 -3.36 0.82 -14.06
C LYS A 174 -3.60 2.23 -14.62
N VAL A 175 -4.61 2.94 -14.11
CA VAL A 175 -4.98 4.28 -14.59
C VAL A 175 -3.89 5.32 -14.27
N ILE A 176 -3.28 5.28 -13.08
CA ILE A 176 -2.15 6.17 -12.73
C ILE A 176 -0.97 5.95 -13.70
N LEU A 177 -0.59 4.70 -13.95
CA LEU A 177 0.56 4.33 -14.78
C LEU A 177 0.35 4.65 -16.26
N ALA A 178 -0.87 4.41 -16.77
CA ALA A 178 -1.28 4.81 -18.12
C ALA A 178 -1.23 6.33 -18.32
N LYS A 179 -1.63 7.13 -17.32
CA LYS A 179 -1.53 8.60 -17.36
C LYS A 179 -0.08 9.08 -17.36
N ALA A 180 0.75 8.57 -16.45
CA ALA A 180 2.15 9.00 -16.28
C ALA A 180 3.03 8.74 -17.52
N THR A 181 2.63 7.83 -18.40
CA THR A 181 3.31 7.53 -19.67
C THR A 181 2.61 8.12 -20.89
N GLY A 182 1.50 8.85 -20.72
CA GLY A 182 0.67 9.35 -21.81
C GLY A 182 -0.10 8.27 -22.58
N ASN A 183 -0.04 7.00 -22.17
CA ASN A 183 -0.70 5.86 -22.79
C ASN A 183 -2.19 5.76 -22.38
N THR A 184 -2.92 6.87 -22.49
CA THR A 184 -4.31 7.01 -22.01
C THR A 184 -5.28 6.07 -22.72
N ALA A 185 -4.95 5.58 -23.91
CA ALA A 185 -5.70 4.55 -24.63
C ALA A 185 -5.78 3.19 -23.90
N ARG A 186 -5.01 2.97 -22.82
CA ARG A 186 -5.15 1.81 -21.92
C ARG A 186 -6.21 1.98 -20.83
N ILE A 187 -6.73 3.20 -20.66
CA ILE A 187 -7.81 3.52 -19.72
C ILE A 187 -9.13 3.27 -20.45
N SER A 188 -9.92 2.32 -19.97
CA SER A 188 -11.27 2.06 -20.46
C SER A 188 -12.32 2.81 -19.63
N ASP A 189 -13.49 3.05 -20.21
CA ASP A 189 -14.62 3.65 -19.49
C ASP A 189 -15.04 2.80 -18.27
N GLU A 190 -14.84 1.48 -18.32
CA GLU A 190 -15.10 0.57 -17.19
C GLU A 190 -14.10 0.77 -16.05
N ASP A 191 -12.82 1.04 -16.34
CA ASP A 191 -11.84 1.42 -15.30
C ASP A 191 -12.31 2.72 -14.60
N VAL A 192 -12.69 3.73 -15.38
CA VAL A 192 -13.14 5.03 -14.84
C VAL A 192 -14.45 4.89 -14.07
N ARG A 193 -15.40 4.10 -14.56
CA ARG A 193 -16.69 3.84 -13.92
C ARG A 193 -16.51 3.14 -12.58
N LEU A 194 -15.73 2.06 -12.52
CA LEU A 194 -15.41 1.37 -11.26
C LEU A 194 -14.79 2.33 -10.23
N LEU A 195 -13.84 3.17 -10.67
CA LEU A 195 -13.20 4.17 -9.80
C LEU A 195 -14.21 5.22 -9.29
N LEU A 196 -15.11 5.72 -10.13
CA LEU A 196 -16.17 6.66 -9.75
C LEU A 196 -17.21 6.02 -8.81
N ASP A 197 -17.61 4.77 -9.05
CA ASP A 197 -18.58 4.03 -8.23
C ASP A 197 -18.10 3.84 -6.78
N THR A 198 -16.78 3.69 -6.54
CA THR A 198 -16.22 3.71 -5.18
C THR A 198 -16.31 5.09 -4.52
N GLN A 199 -16.23 6.18 -5.28
CA GLN A 199 -16.32 7.55 -4.79
C GLN A 199 -17.75 8.05 -4.59
N GLY A 200 -18.76 7.34 -5.08
CA GLY A 200 -20.18 7.69 -4.91
C GLY A 200 -20.74 7.49 -3.50
N ARG A 201 -19.97 6.91 -2.56
CA ARG A 201 -20.42 6.63 -1.18
C ARG A 201 -20.23 7.85 -0.25
N PRO A 202 -21.09 8.06 0.76
CA PRO A 202 -20.96 9.20 1.67
C PRO A 202 -19.72 9.08 2.58
N HIS A 203 -19.35 7.86 2.97
CA HIS A 203 -18.15 7.50 3.73
C HIS A 203 -17.03 6.98 2.81
N LEU A 204 -15.81 6.84 3.35
CA LEU A 204 -14.70 6.18 2.63
C LEU A 204 -15.05 4.72 2.31
N TRP A 205 -14.82 4.31 1.07
CA TRP A 205 -15.18 2.98 0.57
C TRP A 205 -14.38 1.87 1.27
N GLU A 206 -15.08 0.86 1.79
CA GLU A 206 -14.55 -0.20 2.69
C GLU A 206 -13.70 0.34 3.88
N GLY A 207 -13.87 1.62 4.27
CA GLY A 207 -13.05 2.27 5.30
C GLY A 207 -11.57 2.45 4.93
N ASN A 208 -11.18 2.17 3.68
CA ASN A 208 -9.78 2.04 3.27
C ASN A 208 -9.23 3.35 2.68
N VAL A 209 -8.36 4.01 3.44
CA VAL A 209 -7.79 5.32 3.07
C VAL A 209 -6.78 5.20 1.93
N LEU A 210 -5.96 4.14 1.90
CA LEU A 210 -4.95 3.93 0.86
C LEU A 210 -5.58 3.69 -0.51
N ILE A 211 -6.62 2.85 -0.57
CA ILE A 211 -7.36 2.61 -1.81
C ILE A 211 -8.09 3.88 -2.23
N HIS A 212 -8.77 4.55 -1.30
CA HIS A 212 -9.44 5.82 -1.57
C HIS A 212 -8.48 6.86 -2.18
N LEU A 213 -7.31 7.10 -1.57
CA LEU A 213 -6.30 8.00 -2.11
C LEU A 213 -5.76 7.55 -3.47
N SER A 214 -5.56 6.24 -3.68
CA SER A 214 -5.17 5.68 -4.98
C SER A 214 -6.22 5.97 -6.07
N VAL A 215 -7.51 5.82 -5.74
CA VAL A 215 -8.63 6.16 -6.63
C VAL A 215 -8.62 7.66 -6.95
N LEU A 216 -8.39 8.53 -5.97
CA LEU A 216 -8.31 9.97 -6.23
C LEU A 216 -7.14 10.33 -7.15
N HIS A 217 -5.97 9.72 -7.00
CA HIS A 217 -4.81 9.92 -7.90
C HIS A 217 -5.06 9.37 -9.31
N ALA A 218 -5.75 8.24 -9.42
CA ALA A 218 -6.19 7.71 -10.72
C ALA A 218 -7.15 8.67 -11.42
N LEU A 219 -8.15 9.21 -10.71
CA LEU A 219 -9.12 10.16 -11.27
C LEU A 219 -8.53 11.56 -11.53
N SER A 220 -7.64 12.07 -10.69
CA SER A 220 -7.13 13.46 -10.74
C SER A 220 -6.55 13.85 -12.10
N GLY A 221 -7.16 14.83 -12.77
CA GLY A 221 -6.76 15.28 -14.11
C GLY A 221 -7.46 14.57 -15.28
N LEU A 222 -8.28 13.54 -15.04
CA LEU A 222 -9.21 13.03 -16.07
C LEU A 222 -10.40 14.01 -16.26
N PRO A 223 -10.92 14.18 -17.48
CA PRO A 223 -12.08 15.03 -17.74
C PRO A 223 -13.28 14.73 -16.83
N GLY A 224 -14.00 15.76 -16.39
CA GLY A 224 -15.20 15.65 -15.53
C GLY A 224 -14.95 15.28 -14.06
N THR A 225 -13.86 14.57 -13.73
CA THR A 225 -13.64 13.99 -12.38
C THR A 225 -13.30 15.01 -11.28
N GLY A 226 -12.90 16.22 -11.63
CA GLY A 226 -12.27 17.18 -10.70
C GLY A 226 -13.14 17.57 -9.48
N ARG A 227 -14.48 17.49 -9.59
CA ARG A 227 -15.38 17.65 -8.44
C ARG A 227 -15.24 16.48 -7.46
N THR A 228 -15.38 15.25 -7.97
CA THR A 228 -15.24 14.00 -7.21
C THR A 228 -13.90 13.91 -6.49
N VAL A 229 -12.82 14.37 -7.13
CA VAL A 229 -11.48 14.40 -6.53
C VAL A 229 -11.39 15.37 -5.35
N ARG A 230 -11.96 16.57 -5.44
CA ARG A 230 -12.00 17.54 -4.33
C ARG A 230 -12.88 17.08 -3.17
N GLU A 231 -14.07 16.56 -3.48
CA GLU A 231 -14.99 16.02 -2.46
C GLU A 231 -14.40 14.76 -1.79
N GLY A 232 -13.76 13.89 -2.56
CA GLY A 232 -12.98 12.75 -2.09
C GLY A 232 -11.82 13.13 -1.18
N LEU A 233 -11.03 14.14 -1.54
CA LEU A 233 -9.93 14.64 -0.71
C LEU A 233 -10.46 15.23 0.60
N ARG A 234 -11.56 16.00 0.56
CA ARG A 234 -12.23 16.49 1.78
C ARG A 234 -12.69 15.35 2.70
N ARG A 235 -13.21 14.24 2.15
CA ARG A 235 -13.54 13.04 2.93
C ARG A 235 -12.31 12.38 3.54
N ALA A 236 -11.18 12.31 2.82
CA ALA A 236 -9.93 11.76 3.37
C ALA A 236 -9.41 12.60 4.55
N LEU A 237 -9.36 13.92 4.40
CA LEU A 237 -8.89 14.85 5.44
C LEU A 237 -9.76 14.85 6.69
N ALA A 238 -11.04 14.47 6.61
CA ALA A 238 -11.90 14.27 7.78
C ALA A 238 -11.44 13.12 8.70
N HIS A 239 -10.47 12.30 8.27
CA HIS A 239 -9.84 11.24 9.08
C HIS A 239 -8.38 11.55 9.48
N GLN A 240 -7.88 12.76 9.19
CA GLN A 240 -6.57 13.23 9.64
C GLN A 240 -6.45 13.14 11.17
N ARG A 241 -5.30 12.67 11.67
CA ARG A 241 -5.05 12.45 13.09
C ARG A 241 -4.43 13.70 13.75
N PRO A 242 -4.43 13.81 15.10
CA PRO A 242 -3.84 14.95 15.81
C PRO A 242 -2.33 15.15 15.58
N ASP A 243 -1.60 14.13 15.11
CA ASP A 243 -0.19 14.25 14.71
C ASP A 243 0.01 14.86 13.31
N GLY A 244 -1.09 15.17 12.60
CA GLY A 244 -1.12 15.71 11.25
C GLY A 244 -1.12 14.65 10.14
N GLY A 245 -0.91 13.37 10.45
CA GLY A 245 -0.87 12.30 9.48
C GLY A 245 -2.23 11.70 9.12
N LEU A 246 -2.24 10.83 8.11
CA LEU A 246 -3.41 10.03 7.69
C LEU A 246 -3.19 8.54 8.02
N PRO A 247 -4.23 7.81 8.44
CA PRO A 247 -4.15 6.38 8.73
C PRO A 247 -4.33 5.51 7.48
N PHE A 248 -4.08 4.21 7.57
CA PHE A 248 -4.37 3.23 6.50
C PHE A 248 -5.87 2.94 6.34
N VAL A 249 -6.59 2.85 7.46
CA VAL A 249 -8.04 2.62 7.55
C VAL A 249 -8.67 3.57 8.57
N THR A 250 -9.98 3.80 8.47
CA THR A 250 -10.71 4.71 9.36
C THR A 250 -10.59 4.35 10.83
N ASP A 251 -10.75 3.06 11.13
CA ASP A 251 -10.79 2.42 12.44
C ASP A 251 -10.19 1.00 12.35
N THR A 252 -10.00 0.32 13.49
CA THR A 252 -9.70 -1.12 13.50
C THR A 252 -10.66 -1.92 14.39
N ASP A 253 -11.81 -1.33 14.73
CA ASP A 253 -12.58 -1.71 15.91
C ASP A 253 -13.23 -3.09 15.76
N THR A 254 -13.67 -3.44 14.55
CA THR A 254 -14.17 -4.79 14.23
C THR A 254 -13.08 -5.85 14.43
N TRP A 255 -11.84 -5.54 14.05
CA TRP A 255 -10.69 -6.44 14.19
C TRP A 255 -10.23 -6.55 15.65
N CYS A 256 -10.09 -5.42 16.34
CA CYS A 256 -9.73 -5.38 17.76
C CYS A 256 -10.78 -6.09 18.63
N THR A 257 -12.08 -5.90 18.37
CA THR A 257 -13.15 -6.62 19.08
C THR A 257 -13.08 -8.13 18.84
N ALA A 258 -12.97 -8.57 17.59
CA ALA A 258 -12.92 -9.99 17.24
C ALA A 258 -11.67 -10.71 17.78
N THR A 259 -10.52 -10.01 17.80
CA THR A 259 -9.26 -10.57 18.35
C THR A 259 -9.22 -10.53 19.88
N ALA A 260 -9.65 -9.44 20.52
CA ALA A 260 -9.75 -9.33 21.97
C ALA A 260 -10.74 -10.34 22.58
N GLY A 261 -11.78 -10.75 21.84
CA GLY A 261 -12.68 -11.85 22.21
C GLY A 261 -11.99 -13.23 22.35
N SER A 262 -10.77 -13.41 21.83
CA SER A 262 -10.05 -14.69 21.88
C SER A 262 -9.40 -15.00 23.24
N PRO A 263 -8.63 -14.08 23.88
CA PRO A 263 -8.13 -14.24 25.24
C PRO A 263 -9.18 -14.68 26.29
N TRP A 264 -10.38 -14.08 26.29
CA TRP A 264 -11.42 -14.37 27.29
C TRP A 264 -11.90 -15.83 27.26
N ARG A 265 -11.93 -16.45 26.07
CA ARG A 265 -12.36 -17.85 25.91
C ARG A 265 -11.38 -18.87 26.50
N LEU A 266 -10.14 -18.48 26.79
CA LEU A 266 -9.07 -19.38 27.22
C LEU A 266 -8.85 -19.42 28.75
N ARG A 267 -9.57 -18.59 29.53
CA ARG A 267 -9.32 -18.43 30.99
C ARG A 267 -10.58 -18.35 31.87
N GLY A 268 -11.77 -18.65 31.35
CA GLY A 268 -13.03 -18.61 32.13
C GLY A 268 -13.88 -19.88 32.02
N PRO A 269 -14.69 -20.22 33.04
CA PRO A 269 -15.68 -21.29 32.93
C PRO A 269 -16.70 -20.98 31.82
N ARG A 270 -17.20 -22.03 31.15
CA ARG A 270 -17.98 -21.96 29.89
C ARG A 270 -19.33 -21.20 30.00
N ARG A 271 -19.31 -19.87 30.06
CA ARG A 271 -20.49 -19.03 29.81
C ARG A 271 -20.74 -18.90 28.30
N ARG A 272 -21.90 -19.35 27.84
CA ARG A 272 -22.28 -19.44 26.42
C ARG A 272 -22.78 -18.09 25.87
N CYS A 273 -21.89 -17.14 25.56
CA CYS A 273 -22.27 -15.88 24.90
C CYS A 273 -21.24 -15.39 23.85
N TRP A 274 -21.02 -16.16 22.79
CA TRP A 274 -20.61 -15.61 21.48
C TRP A 274 -20.70 -16.68 20.38
N THR A 275 -21.59 -16.48 19.42
CA THR A 275 -21.73 -17.26 18.18
C THR A 275 -21.53 -16.37 16.94
N GLY A 276 -20.58 -15.44 17.02
CA GLY A 276 -20.09 -14.67 15.87
C GLY A 276 -19.09 -15.50 15.05
N SER A 277 -19.34 -15.63 13.76
CA SER A 277 -18.45 -16.30 12.80
C SER A 277 -17.10 -15.57 12.68
N ARG A 278 -16.00 -16.32 12.64
CA ARG A 278 -14.64 -15.74 12.49
C ARG A 278 -14.48 -15.09 11.11
N PRO A 279 -14.08 -13.80 11.01
CA PRO A 279 -13.55 -13.23 9.78
C PRO A 279 -12.10 -13.70 9.59
N THR A 280 -11.88 -14.79 8.86
CA THR A 280 -10.54 -15.33 8.55
C THR A 280 -9.76 -14.51 7.52
N TRP A 281 -10.40 -13.51 6.92
CA TRP A 281 -9.99 -12.85 5.67
C TRP A 281 -8.84 -11.83 5.80
N TRP A 282 -8.63 -11.22 6.96
CA TRP A 282 -7.75 -10.03 7.08
C TRP A 282 -6.25 -10.33 7.29
N SER A 283 -5.90 -11.48 7.86
CA SER A 283 -4.52 -11.83 8.26
C SER A 283 -3.51 -11.86 7.11
N GLY A 284 -3.97 -12.04 5.87
CA GLY A 284 -3.12 -12.02 4.67
C GLY A 284 -2.77 -10.61 4.21
N SER A 285 -3.73 -9.69 4.22
CA SER A 285 -3.60 -8.36 3.59
C SER A 285 -2.50 -7.51 4.21
N CYS A 286 -2.44 -7.42 5.55
CA CYS A 286 -1.42 -6.63 6.24
C CYS A 286 0.01 -7.14 5.95
N ARG A 287 0.19 -8.46 5.86
CA ARG A 287 1.48 -9.11 5.61
C ARG A 287 1.88 -9.14 4.12
N ALA A 288 0.94 -8.80 3.22
CA ALA A 288 1.22 -8.66 1.79
C ALA A 288 1.76 -7.26 1.44
N VAL A 289 1.30 -6.21 2.13
CA VAL A 289 1.68 -4.81 1.84
C VAL A 289 2.78 -4.29 2.78
N ALA A 290 2.80 -4.71 4.05
CA ALA A 290 3.91 -4.42 4.97
C ALA A 290 4.80 -5.66 5.14
N GLY A 291 6.12 -5.44 5.04
CA GLY A 291 7.11 -6.44 5.45
C GLY A 291 7.06 -6.71 6.97
N PRO A 292 7.75 -7.76 7.46
CA PRO A 292 7.71 -8.12 8.88
C PRO A 292 8.31 -7.01 9.76
N THR A 293 7.49 -6.45 10.65
CA THR A 293 7.96 -5.51 11.69
C THR A 293 9.04 -6.18 12.57
N PRO A 294 10.21 -5.55 12.78
CA PRO A 294 11.33 -6.19 13.45
C PRO A 294 11.10 -6.31 14.96
N ILE A 295 10.67 -7.50 15.41
CA ILE A 295 10.73 -7.87 16.83
C ILE A 295 12.20 -8.10 17.20
N SER A 296 12.81 -7.09 17.81
CA SER A 296 14.04 -7.09 18.61
C SER A 296 15.06 -8.22 18.32
N ARG A 297 16.14 -7.86 17.59
CA ARG A 297 17.28 -8.71 17.23
C ARG A 297 18.03 -9.26 18.46
N ALA A 298 17.56 -10.35 19.04
CA ALA A 298 18.25 -11.04 20.13
C ALA A 298 19.56 -11.70 19.64
N ARG A 299 20.65 -11.55 20.41
CA ARG A 299 21.96 -12.14 20.09
C ARG A 299 21.85 -13.67 19.99
N ARG A 300 22.35 -14.25 18.90
CA ARG A 300 22.77 -15.67 18.85
C ARG A 300 24.29 -15.68 18.71
N MET A 301 24.99 -16.18 19.73
CA MET A 301 26.45 -16.29 19.73
C MET A 301 26.91 -17.48 18.88
N SER A 302 28.16 -17.37 18.44
CA SER A 302 28.99 -18.32 17.70
C SER A 302 28.74 -19.82 17.89
N THR A 303 28.66 -20.55 16.77
CA THR A 303 29.37 -21.82 16.57
C THR A 303 30.04 -21.81 15.19
N THR A 304 31.26 -22.37 15.10
CA THR A 304 32.15 -22.32 13.94
C THR A 304 31.77 -23.37 12.87
N PRO A 305 31.91 -23.09 11.56
CA PRO A 305 31.60 -24.05 10.50
C PRO A 305 32.79 -24.98 10.16
N PRO A 306 32.53 -26.20 9.67
CA PRO A 306 33.47 -26.99 8.88
C PRO A 306 33.17 -26.96 7.37
N SER A 307 34.24 -26.94 6.57
CA SER A 307 34.25 -27.09 5.11
C SER A 307 35.55 -27.82 4.71
N PRO A 308 35.70 -28.32 3.47
CA PRO A 308 34.78 -29.18 2.71
C PRO A 308 35.52 -30.47 2.25
N CYS A 309 34.81 -31.46 1.68
CA CYS A 309 35.49 -32.55 0.94
C CYS A 309 34.69 -33.07 -0.26
N SER A 310 35.43 -33.59 -1.22
CA SER A 310 35.14 -33.72 -2.66
C SER A 310 34.26 -34.90 -3.12
N SER A 311 33.78 -34.75 -4.38
CA SER A 311 33.67 -35.78 -5.44
C SER A 311 32.74 -36.99 -5.31
N SER A 312 31.76 -37.08 -6.23
CA SER A 312 31.82 -38.07 -7.33
C SER A 312 30.75 -37.85 -8.44
N THR A 313 31.19 -37.88 -9.70
CA THR A 313 30.41 -38.12 -10.94
C THR A 313 30.51 -39.62 -11.31
N PRO A 314 29.84 -40.20 -12.35
CA PRO A 314 29.31 -39.63 -13.61
C PRO A 314 27.80 -39.94 -13.85
N TRP A 315 27.14 -39.63 -14.97
CA TRP A 315 27.26 -40.21 -16.33
C TRP A 315 26.66 -39.31 -17.43
N THR A 316 27.30 -39.24 -18.61
CA THR A 316 26.71 -38.83 -19.91
C THR A 316 27.55 -39.36 -21.09
N PRO A 317 26.89 -39.92 -22.12
CA PRO A 317 27.20 -39.62 -23.53
C PRO A 317 25.91 -39.52 -24.40
N CYS A 318 25.85 -39.08 -25.68
CA CYS A 318 26.66 -38.25 -26.60
C CYS A 318 25.82 -38.06 -27.90
N ALA A 319 25.95 -37.04 -28.77
CA ALA A 319 26.64 -35.75 -28.73
C ALA A 319 25.77 -34.69 -29.50
N SER A 320 26.09 -33.99 -30.61
CA SER A 320 27.28 -33.85 -31.47
C SER A 320 27.22 -32.57 -32.34
N ARG A 321 28.36 -32.13 -32.89
CA ARG A 321 28.58 -31.21 -34.06
C ARG A 321 28.06 -29.76 -34.00
N SER A 322 29.00 -28.84 -33.78
CA SER A 322 29.03 -27.50 -34.42
C SER A 322 29.70 -27.60 -35.82
N PRO A 323 29.76 -26.53 -36.65
CA PRO A 323 30.86 -25.55 -36.47
C PRO A 323 30.62 -24.08 -36.91
N SER A 324 31.40 -23.18 -36.29
CA SER A 324 32.07 -21.97 -36.84
C SER A 324 31.30 -20.76 -37.44
N HIS A 325 31.94 -19.59 -37.23
CA HIS A 325 31.65 -18.24 -37.73
C HIS A 325 30.47 -17.49 -37.05
N GLY A 326 30.52 -16.18 -36.80
CA GLY A 326 31.60 -15.21 -37.03
C GLY A 326 31.07 -13.91 -37.64
N GLY A 327 31.09 -12.79 -36.89
CA GLY A 327 30.65 -11.49 -37.41
C GLY A 327 30.42 -10.45 -36.31
N SER A 328 30.68 -9.17 -36.61
CA SER A 328 30.52 -8.05 -35.67
C SER A 328 29.69 -6.91 -36.26
N ALA A 329 28.73 -6.41 -35.49
CA ALA A 329 28.01 -5.14 -35.71
C ALA A 329 27.54 -4.63 -34.35
N ARG A 330 27.97 -3.45 -33.86
CA ARG A 330 27.57 -2.10 -34.31
C ARG A 330 26.04 -1.94 -34.41
N CYS A 331 25.38 -1.69 -33.26
CA CYS A 331 24.06 -1.06 -33.27
C CYS A 331 24.22 0.47 -33.26
N SER A 332 23.53 1.17 -34.16
CA SER A 332 23.83 2.56 -34.51
C SER A 332 22.95 3.61 -33.84
N ARG A 333 23.61 4.65 -33.32
CA ARG A 333 23.02 5.91 -32.83
C ARG A 333 22.08 6.53 -33.89
N TRP A 334 20.79 6.60 -33.62
CA TRP A 334 19.86 7.47 -34.36
C TRP A 334 19.74 8.85 -33.71
N ARG A 335 19.67 9.91 -34.52
CA ARG A 335 19.44 11.28 -34.07
C ARG A 335 18.61 12.07 -35.09
N ARG A 336 17.48 12.63 -34.61
CA ARG A 336 16.73 13.77 -35.16
C ARG A 336 16.29 13.74 -36.64
N ARG A 337 15.00 14.01 -36.85
CA ARG A 337 14.58 15.06 -37.79
C ARG A 337 13.51 15.94 -37.14
N THR A 338 13.43 17.19 -37.59
CA THR A 338 12.56 18.25 -37.05
C THR A 338 11.71 18.84 -38.16
N ALA A 339 10.39 18.79 -37.97
CA ALA A 339 9.33 19.54 -38.65
C ALA A 339 8.09 19.46 -37.72
N GLY A 340 7.12 20.36 -37.72
CA GLY A 340 6.92 21.57 -38.53
C GLY A 340 5.42 21.91 -38.55
N PHE A 341 4.97 22.82 -37.69
CA PHE A 341 3.62 23.42 -37.70
C PHE A 341 3.40 24.22 -39.01
N PRO A 342 2.15 24.46 -39.50
CA PRO A 342 1.00 25.02 -38.75
C PRO A 342 -0.40 24.52 -39.26
N PRO A 343 -1.55 25.22 -39.12
CA PRO A 343 -2.01 26.25 -38.16
C PRO A 343 -3.31 25.86 -37.39
N MET A 344 -3.88 26.81 -36.64
CA MET A 344 -5.13 26.70 -35.87
C MET A 344 -6.40 26.75 -36.75
N TRP A 345 -7.54 26.31 -36.19
CA TRP A 345 -8.90 26.65 -36.67
C TRP A 345 -9.57 27.68 -35.73
N PRO A 346 -10.38 28.62 -36.24
CA PRO A 346 -10.96 29.70 -35.44
C PRO A 346 -12.26 29.31 -34.70
N VAL A 347 -12.45 29.86 -33.50
CA VAL A 347 -13.70 29.78 -32.73
C VAL A 347 -14.75 30.73 -33.33
N ARG A 348 -16.01 30.27 -33.45
CA ARG A 348 -17.16 31.14 -33.77
C ARG A 348 -17.80 31.69 -32.49
N PRO A 349 -18.09 33.00 -32.40
CA PRO A 349 -18.96 33.53 -31.34
C PRO A 349 -20.44 33.15 -31.59
N PRO A 350 -21.30 33.16 -30.56
CA PRO A 350 -22.73 32.92 -30.70
C PRO A 350 -23.45 34.08 -31.41
N LYS A 351 -24.61 33.80 -32.02
CA LYS A 351 -25.56 34.83 -32.46
C LYS A 351 -26.49 35.23 -31.31
N PRO A 352 -26.93 36.50 -31.23
CA PRO A 352 -28.04 36.88 -30.37
C PRO A 352 -29.39 36.50 -31.01
N VAL A 353 -30.32 36.04 -30.19
CA VAL A 353 -31.78 36.09 -30.33
C VAL A 353 -32.34 36.32 -28.93
#